data_AF-A0A355C822-F1
#
_entry.id   AF-A0A355C822-F1
#
_cell.length_a   1.000
_cell.length_b   1.000
_cell.length_c   1.000
_cell.angle_alpha   90.00
_cell.angle_beta   90.00
_cell.angle_gamma   90.00
#
_symmetry.space_group_name_H-M   'P 1'
#
loop_
_entity.id
_entity.type
_entity.pdbx_description
1 polymer ?
#
loop_
_entity_poly.entity_id
_entity_poly.type
_entity_poly.pdbx_seq_one_letter_code
_entity_poly.pdbx_strand_id
1 'polypeptide(L)' 'IARHISGIKTNVDAMVEARKVANKIDNEREKAVEYHDKVLPFFDVIRYHIDKLELIVDNQMWPLPKYRELLFIS' A
#
# COMPACT_ATOMS: atom_id res chain seq x y z
N ILE A 1 -1.60 -11.95 13.13
CA ILE A 1 -1.33 -10.49 13.28
C ILE A 1 0.11 -10.14 12.87
N ALA A 2 1.15 -10.62 13.58
CA ALA A 2 2.56 -10.27 13.28
C ALA A 2 3.01 -10.55 11.83
N ARG A 3 2.56 -11.66 11.23
CA ARG A 3 2.85 -11.98 9.82
C ARG A 3 2.33 -10.93 8.83
N HIS A 4 1.13 -10.41 9.07
CA HIS A 4 0.53 -9.39 8.21
C HIS A 4 1.23 -8.03 8.39
N ILE A 5 1.58 -7.67 9.62
CA ILE A 5 2.34 -6.44 9.90
C ILE A 5 3.72 -6.50 9.24
N SER A 6 4.42 -7.63 9.36
CA SER A 6 5.70 -7.84 8.68
C SER A 6 5.54 -7.79 7.16
N GLY A 7 4.49 -8.42 6.62
CA GLY A 7 4.19 -8.39 5.19
C GLY A 7 3.94 -6.97 4.68
N ILE A 8 3.18 -6.16 5.41
CA ILE A 8 2.96 -4.74 5.07
C ILE A 8 4.28 -3.99 5.05
N LYS A 9 5.07 -4.09 6.12
CA LYS A 9 6.36 -3.37 6.21
C LYS A 9 7.29 -3.71 5.05
N THR A 10 7.48 -5.00 4.77
CA THR A 10 8.33 -5.44 3.66
C THR A 10 7.83 -4.95 2.30
N ASN A 11 6.52 -5.00 2.05
CA ASN A 11 5.96 -4.52 0.78
C ASN A 11 6.01 -3.00 0.65
N VAL A 12 5.84 -2.25 1.74
CA VAL A 12 6.01 -0.79 1.76
C VAL A 12 7.47 -0.43 1.46
N ASP A 13 8.42 -1.09 2.11
CA ASP A 13 9.85 -0.85 1.87
C ASP A 13 10.21 -1.15 0.40
N ALA A 14 9.74 -2.28 -0.14
CA ALA A 14 9.94 -2.64 -1.55
C ALA A 14 9.29 -1.64 -2.53
N MET A 15 8.06 -1.18 -2.21
CA MET A 15 7.36 -0.15 -3.00
C MET A 15 8.13 1.17 -3.01
N VAL A 16 8.72 1.57 -1.88
CA VAL A 16 9.54 2.79 -1.79
C VAL A 16 10.78 2.67 -2.68
N GLU A 17 11.45 1.51 -2.71
CA GLU A 17 12.58 1.28 -3.61
C GLU A 17 12.17 1.30 -5.07
N ALA A 18 11.07 0.64 -5.45
CA ALA A 18 10.51 0.70 -6.80
C ALA A 18 10.19 2.15 -7.22
N ARG A 19 9.63 2.94 -6.30
CA ARG A 19 9.33 4.36 -6.52
C ARG A 19 10.59 5.20 -6.73
N LYS A 20 11.68 4.91 -6.00
CA LYS A 20 12.98 5.58 -6.21
C LYS A 20 13.54 5.29 -7.59
N VAL A 21 13.41 4.06 -8.08
CA VAL A 21 13.83 3.69 -9.44
C VAL A 21 13.00 4.42 -10.48
N ALA A 22 11.66 4.37 -10.37
CA ALA A 22 10.75 5.05 -11.28
C ALA A 22 10.97 6.58 -11.31
N ASN A 23 11.34 7.17 -10.17
CA ASN A 23 11.61 8.61 -10.07
C ASN A 23 12.85 9.08 -10.86
N LYS A 24 13.83 8.20 -11.07
CA LYS A 24 15.05 8.49 -11.84
C LYS A 24 14.82 8.46 -13.36
N ILE A 25 13.64 8.06 -13.82
CA ILE A 25 13.29 8.08 -15.23
C ILE A 25 12.92 9.52 -15.62
N ASP A 26 13.67 10.07 -16.58
CA ASP A 26 13.48 11.44 -17.09
C ASP A 26 12.28 11.54 -18.05
N ASN A 27 11.97 10.46 -18.77
CA ASN A 27 10.83 10.40 -19.67
C ASN A 27 9.53 10.17 -18.88
N GLU A 28 8.61 11.13 -18.94
CA GLU A 28 7.32 11.09 -18.23
C GLU A 28 6.47 9.88 -18.61
N ARG A 29 6.50 9.44 -19.87
CA ARG A 29 5.72 8.28 -20.33
C ARG A 29 6.27 6.99 -19.75
N GLU A 30 7.59 6.81 -19.78
CA GLU A 30 8.25 5.62 -19.22
C GLU A 30 8.11 5.60 -17.69
N LYS A 31 8.21 6.78 -17.04
CA LYS A 31 7.91 6.94 -15.62
C LYS A 31 6.48 6.48 -15.31
N ALA A 32 5.48 6.90 -16.08
CA ALA A 32 4.09 6.50 -15.87
C ALA A 32 3.90 4.98 -16.00
N VAL A 33 4.52 4.36 -17.00
CA VAL A 33 4.48 2.89 -17.20
C VAL A 33 5.16 2.18 -16.04
N GLU A 34 6.34 2.63 -15.60
CA GLU A 34 7.05 2.01 -14.49
C GLU A 34 6.27 2.13 -13.16
N TYR A 35 5.62 3.27 -12.93
CA TYR A 35 4.72 3.42 -11.78
C TYR A 35 3.53 2.47 -11.85
N HIS A 36 2.91 2.32 -13.02
CA HIS A 36 1.79 1.40 -13.22
C HIS A 36 2.23 -0.08 -13.05
N ASP A 37 3.35 -0.48 -13.63
CA ASP A 37 3.75 -1.89 -13.68
C ASP A 37 4.51 -2.34 -12.44
N LYS A 38 5.25 -1.44 -11.78
CA LYS A 38 6.08 -1.77 -10.61
C LYS A 38 5.52 -1.24 -9.31
N VAL A 39 4.94 -0.04 -9.27
CA VAL A 39 4.51 0.58 -8.01
C VAL A 39 3.07 0.20 -7.65
N LEU A 40 2.15 0.24 -8.63
CA LEU A 40 0.73 -0.06 -8.42
C LEU A 40 0.47 -1.46 -7.82
N PRO A 41 1.14 -2.55 -8.25
CA PRO A 41 0.83 -3.89 -7.72
C PRO A 41 1.08 -4.04 -6.21
N PHE A 42 1.98 -3.24 -5.63
CA PHE A 42 2.23 -3.26 -4.19
C PHE A 42 1.01 -2.78 -3.39
N PHE A 43 0.19 -1.88 -3.95
CA PHE A 43 -1.01 -1.38 -3.26
C PHE A 43 -2.01 -2.51 -3.00
N ASP A 44 -2.22 -3.41 -3.96
CA ASP A 44 -3.14 -4.54 -3.79
C ASP A 44 -2.64 -5.51 -2.71
N VAL A 45 -1.34 -5.78 -2.67
CA VAL A 45 -0.71 -6.67 -1.68
C VAL A 45 -0.78 -6.06 -0.28
N ILE A 46 -0.45 -4.78 -0.14
CA ILE A 46 -0.54 -4.06 1.13
C ILE A 46 -1.99 -4.02 1.61
N ARG A 47 -2.93 -3.70 0.71
CA ARG A 47 -4.37 -3.66 1.00
C ARG A 47 -4.88 -5.01 1.47
N TYR A 48 -4.51 -6.10 0.81
CA TYR A 48 -4.87 -7.45 1.25
C TYR A 48 -4.45 -7.73 2.70
N HIS A 49 -3.24 -7.33 3.09
CA HIS A 49 -2.79 -7.50 4.48
C HIS A 49 -3.53 -6.59 5.47
N ILE A 50 -3.85 -5.36 5.08
CA ILE A 50 -4.63 -4.42 5.89
C ILE A 50 -6.06 -4.93 6.09
N ASP A 51 -6.75 -5.36 5.03
CA ASP A 51 -8.12 -5.89 5.10
C ASP A 51 -8.20 -7.12 6.01
N LYS A 52 -7.18 -7.99 5.98
CA LYS A 52 -7.07 -9.13 6.89
C LYS A 52 -6.80 -8.71 8.33
N LEU A 53 -6.02 -7.65 8.55
CA LEU A 53 -5.81 -7.10 9.90
C LEU A 53 -7.08 -6.43 10.43
N GLU A 54 -7.84 -5.72 9.59
CA GLU A 54 -9.10 -5.07 10.00
C GLU A 54 -10.14 -6.08 10.52
N LEU A 55 -10.16 -7.29 9.98
CA LEU A 55 -11.05 -8.37 10.45
C LEU A 55 -10.62 -8.98 11.79
N ILE A 56 -9.35 -8.86 12.17
CA ILE A 56 -8.75 -9.54 13.33
C ILE A 56 -8.47 -8.57 14.48
N VAL A 57 -8.21 -7.29 14.17
CA VAL A 57 -7.87 -6.26 15.15
C VAL A 57 -9.14 -5.51 15.54
N ASP A 58 -9.40 -5.47 16.85
CA ASP A 58 -10.54 -4.74 17.41
C ASP A 58 -10.38 -3.22 17.17
N ASN A 59 -11.51 -2.56 16.93
CA ASN A 59 -11.64 -1.20 16.39
C ASN A 59 -10.93 -0.13 17.24
N GLN A 60 -10.70 -0.40 18.52
CA GLN A 60 -10.15 0.54 19.49
C GLN A 60 -8.63 0.77 19.38
N MET A 61 -7.88 -0.11 18.70
CA MET A 61 -6.42 0.03 18.55
C MET A 61 -5.98 0.61 17.19
N TRP A 62 -6.91 1.05 16.35
CA TRP A 62 -6.61 1.52 15.00
C TRP A 62 -6.59 3.07 14.93
N PRO A 63 -5.42 3.73 14.76
CA PRO A 63 -5.30 5.19 14.86
C PRO A 63 -5.69 5.95 13.57
N LEU A 64 -6.07 5.27 12.49
CA LEU A 64 -6.43 5.86 11.20
C LEU A 64 -7.92 5.63 10.90
N PRO A 65 -8.66 6.56 10.29
CA PRO A 65 -10.05 6.32 9.90
C PRO A 65 -10.17 5.07 9.01
N LYS A 66 -11.22 4.28 9.21
CA LYS A 66 -11.40 3.03 8.46
C LYS A 66 -11.67 3.33 6.98
N TYR A 67 -11.24 2.43 6.09
CA TYR A 67 -11.38 2.62 4.65
C TYR A 67 -12.85 2.77 4.22
N ARG A 68 -13.80 2.17 4.96
CA ARG A 68 -15.25 2.41 4.77
C ARG A 68 -15.64 3.85 5.09
N GLU A 69 -15.09 4.43 6.15
CA GLU A 69 -15.40 5.81 6.53
C GLU A 69 -14.87 6.78 5.46
N LEU A 70 -13.69 6.54 4.91
CA LEU A 70 -13.14 7.34 3.80
C LEU A 70 -13.93 7.22 2.49
N LEU A 71 -14.58 6.08 2.23
CA LEU A 71 -15.35 5.84 1.00
C LEU A 71 -16.83 6.26 1.08
N PHE A 72 -17.37 6.49 2.29
CA PHE A 72 -18.79 6.82 2.50
C PHE A 72 -19.04 8.20 3.14
N ILE A 73 -18.03 9.08 3.22
CA ILE A 73 -18.27 10.51 3.46
C ILE A 73 -18.81 11.11 2.15
N SER A 74 -20.14 11.14 2.02
CA SER A 74 -20.89 12.09 1.20
C SER A 74 -21.88 12.82 2.09
#